data_AF-A0A7C4K805-F1
#
_entry.id   AF-A0A7C4K805-F1
#
_cell.length_a   1.000
_cell.length_b   1.000
_cell.length_c   1.000
_cell.angle_alpha   90.00
_cell.angle_beta   90.00
_cell.angle_gamma   90.00
#
_symmetry.space_group_name_H-M   'P 1'
#
loop_
_entity.id
_entity.type
_entity.pdbx_description
1 polymer ?
#
loop_
_entity_poly.entity_id
_entity_poly.type
_entity_poly.pdbx_seq_one_letter_code
_entity_poly.pdbx_strand_id
1 'polypeptide(L)'
;MKNWMLIFVVVLSIFLVGMALAKPLAFTLPWWTVAGGGGESAGASYRVYGAIGQPGLGDMASSNYRLRGGFLNGAVLLQQRFYLPLALR
;
A
#
# COMPACT_ATOMS: atom_id res chain seq x y z
N MET A 1 6.15 25.74 50.02
CA MET A 1 5.22 24.62 49.72
C MET A 1 4.08 25.01 48.79
N LYS A 2 3.32 26.09 49.05
CA LYS A 2 2.17 26.51 48.20
C LYS A 2 2.52 26.79 46.74
N ASN A 3 3.66 27.45 46.48
CA ASN A 3 4.07 27.78 45.09
C ASN A 3 4.49 26.55 44.28
N TRP A 4 5.03 25.52 44.94
CA TRP A 4 5.39 24.25 44.30
C TRP A 4 4.15 23.44 43.90
N MET A 5 3.12 23.47 44.73
CA MET A 5 1.84 22.82 44.43
C MET A 5 1.16 23.47 43.21
N LEU A 6 1.23 24.80 43.09
CA LEU A 6 0.70 25.53 41.93
C LEU A 6 1.45 25.15 40.64
N ILE A 7 2.79 25.10 40.69
CA ILE A 7 3.60 24.71 39.52
C ILE A 7 3.25 23.29 39.08
N PHE A 8 3.12 22.35 40.03
CA PHE A 8 2.77 20.97 39.73
C PHE A 8 1.41 20.85 39.04
N VAL A 9 0.39 21.56 39.56
CA VAL A 9 -0.95 21.58 38.97
C VAL A 9 -0.91 22.13 37.55
N VAL A 10 -0.20 23.24 37.32
CA VAL A 10 -0.07 23.85 35.98
C VAL A 10 0.58 22.90 34.99
N VAL A 11 1.68 22.25 35.37
CA VAL A 11 2.38 21.27 34.51
C VAL A 11 1.47 20.08 34.20
N LEU A 12 0.76 19.56 35.19
CA LEU A 12 -0.17 18.45 35.00
C LEU A 12 -1.32 18.84 34.06
N SER A 13 -1.88 20.04 34.19
CA SER A 13 -2.91 20.56 33.30
C SER A 13 -2.42 20.70 31.86
N ILE A 14 -1.21 21.23 31.65
CA ILE A 14 -0.61 21.33 30.31
C ILE A 14 -0.44 19.94 29.69
N PHE A 15 0.01 18.96 30.47
CA PHE A 15 0.21 17.59 30.00
C PHE A 15 -1.11 16.91 29.58
N LEU A 16 -2.16 17.08 30.40
CA LEU A 16 -3.50 16.56 30.12
C LEU A 16 -4.11 17.19 28.85
N VAL A 17 -3.93 18.49 28.65
CA VAL A 17 -4.37 19.19 27.43
C VAL A 17 -3.61 18.69 26.20
N GLY A 18 -2.29 18.48 26.32
CA GLY A 18 -1.47 17.93 25.24
C GLY A 18 -1.93 16.53 24.81
N MET A 19 -2.29 15.67 25.76
CA MET A 19 -2.84 14.34 25.47
C MET A 19 -4.22 14.39 24.82
N ALA A 20 -5.10 15.29 25.28
CA ALA A 20 -6.44 15.45 24.71
C ALA A 20 -6.42 16.01 23.28
N LEU A 21 -5.41 16.83 22.94
CA LEU A 21 -5.23 17.40 21.60
C LEU A 21 -4.44 16.48 20.65
N ALA A 22 -3.88 15.39 21.15
CA ALA A 22 -3.18 14.41 20.31
C ALA A 22 -4.19 13.74 19.37
N LYS A 23 -4.21 14.16 18.12
CA LYS A 23 -4.95 13.44 17.08
C LYS A 23 -4.27 12.09 16.86
N PRO A 24 -4.98 10.96 16.84
CA PRO A 24 -4.41 9.73 16.31
C PRO A 24 -3.90 10.05 14.90
N LEU A 25 -2.71 9.56 14.56
CA LEU A 25 -2.20 9.53 13.19
C LEU A 25 -3.12 8.61 12.40
N ALA A 26 -4.33 9.07 12.09
CA ALA A 26 -5.24 8.45 11.16
C ALA A 26 -4.64 8.72 9.78
N PHE A 27 -3.56 8.00 9.47
CA PHE A 27 -3.08 7.87 8.11
C PHE A 27 -4.15 7.11 7.35
N THR A 28 -5.13 7.84 6.84
CA THR A 28 -6.01 7.34 5.81
C THR A 28 -5.17 7.32 4.54
N LEU A 29 -4.83 6.14 4.03
CA LEU A 29 -4.35 5.99 2.66
C LEU A 29 -5.60 5.78 1.81
N PRO A 30 -6.19 6.83 1.21
CA PRO A 30 -7.41 6.69 0.41
C PRO A 30 -7.15 5.93 -0.91
N TRP A 31 -5.88 5.73 -1.25
CA TRP A 31 -5.48 5.06 -2.47
C TRP A 31 -5.19 3.59 -2.18
N TRP A 32 -5.84 2.74 -2.95
CA TRP A 32 -5.65 1.29 -2.97
C TRP A 32 -5.78 0.82 -4.42
N THR A 33 -5.11 -0.28 -4.76
CA THR A 33 -5.25 -0.94 -6.06
C THR A 33 -5.84 -2.33 -5.85
N VAL A 34 -6.73 -2.77 -6.75
CA VAL A 34 -7.06 -4.18 -6.85
C VAL A 34 -5.89 -4.87 -7.55
N ALA A 35 -5.25 -5.80 -6.86
CA ALA A 35 -4.28 -6.71 -7.44
C ALA A 35 -4.74 -8.14 -7.11
N GLY A 36 -5.03 -8.95 -8.14
CA GLY A 36 -5.31 -10.39 -7.96
C GLY A 36 -6.57 -10.94 -8.62
N GLY A 37 -7.16 -10.28 -9.63
CA GLY A 37 -8.31 -10.84 -10.37
C GLY A 37 -7.89 -11.76 -11.53
N GLY A 38 -8.85 -12.42 -12.18
CA GLY A 38 -8.67 -13.06 -13.50
C GLY A 38 -8.85 -14.59 -13.57
N GLY A 39 -8.65 -15.32 -12.46
CA GLY A 39 -9.06 -16.72 -12.29
C GLY A 39 -8.41 -17.74 -13.24
N GLU A 40 -8.74 -19.02 -13.07
CA GLU A 40 -8.38 -20.07 -14.02
C GLU A 40 -9.45 -20.19 -15.11
N SER A 41 -9.05 -20.14 -16.37
CA SER A 41 -9.86 -20.55 -17.52
C SER A 41 -9.27 -21.84 -18.10
N ALA A 42 -10.03 -22.92 -18.09
CA ALA A 42 -9.56 -24.23 -18.56
C ALA A 42 -10.34 -24.69 -19.81
N GLY A 43 -9.62 -25.20 -20.80
CA GLY A 43 -10.15 -25.96 -21.93
C GLY A 43 -9.61 -27.38 -21.92
N ALA A 44 -9.97 -28.20 -22.94
CA ALA A 44 -9.64 -29.62 -22.97
C ALA A 44 -8.13 -29.95 -22.87
N SER A 45 -7.25 -29.04 -23.34
CA SER A 45 -5.79 -29.29 -23.40
C SER A 45 -4.95 -28.19 -22.74
N TYR A 46 -5.57 -27.10 -22.29
CA TYR A 46 -4.84 -25.94 -21.79
C TYR A 46 -5.55 -25.29 -20.61
N ARG A 47 -4.74 -24.74 -19.70
CA ARG A 47 -5.18 -23.87 -18.61
C ARG A 47 -4.54 -22.50 -18.79
N VAL A 48 -5.36 -21.47 -18.70
CA VAL A 48 -4.95 -20.07 -18.74
C VAL A 48 -5.25 -19.48 -17.38
N TYR A 49 -4.22 -18.96 -16.71
CA TYR A 49 -4.40 -18.20 -15.48
C TYR A 49 -4.46 -16.73 -15.85
N GLY A 50 -5.69 -16.21 -15.78
CA GLY A 50 -6.00 -14.82 -16.04
C GLY A 50 -5.60 -13.94 -14.87
N ALA A 51 -5.25 -12.72 -15.20
CA ALA A 51 -4.66 -11.80 -14.26
C ALA A 51 -5.22 -10.39 -14.54
N ILE A 52 -5.99 -9.79 -13.63
CA ILE A 52 -6.54 -8.41 -13.73
C ILE A 52 -6.05 -7.56 -12.55
N GLY A 53 -5.45 -6.42 -12.87
CA GLY A 53 -5.09 -5.38 -11.91
C GLY A 53 -4.68 -4.08 -12.59
N GLN A 54 -4.66 -2.99 -11.83
CA GLN A 54 -4.17 -1.71 -12.35
C GLN A 54 -2.66 -1.78 -12.62
N PRO A 55 -2.12 -1.04 -13.60
CA PRO A 55 -0.68 -0.81 -13.71
C PRO A 55 -0.21 -0.24 -12.38
N GLY A 56 0.56 -1.01 -11.60
CA GLY A 56 0.97 -0.53 -10.29
C GLY A 56 2.09 0.49 -10.36
N LEU A 57 2.45 0.99 -9.19
CA LEU A 57 3.57 1.88 -8.98
C LEU A 57 4.81 1.26 -9.66
N GLY A 58 5.38 1.96 -10.65
CA GLY A 58 6.52 1.47 -11.41
C GLY A 58 7.75 1.13 -10.53
N ASP A 59 8.82 0.65 -11.16
CA ASP A 59 10.05 0.31 -10.47
C ASP A 59 10.66 1.54 -9.77
N MET A 60 10.72 1.53 -8.44
CA MET A 60 11.44 2.51 -7.64
C MET A 60 12.71 1.86 -7.09
N ALA A 61 13.85 2.54 -7.17
CA ALA A 61 15.12 2.02 -6.67
C ALA A 61 15.90 3.09 -5.90
N SER A 62 16.61 2.64 -4.87
CA SER A 62 17.70 3.33 -4.19
C SER A 62 18.95 2.46 -4.24
N SER A 63 20.05 2.91 -3.64
CA SER A 63 21.31 2.17 -3.60
C SER A 63 21.18 0.76 -2.98
N ASN A 64 20.31 0.60 -1.97
CA ASN A 64 20.18 -0.63 -1.21
C ASN A 64 18.80 -1.28 -1.31
N TYR A 65 17.81 -0.59 -1.89
CA TYR A 65 16.43 -1.08 -1.92
C TYR A 65 15.82 -0.90 -3.30
N ARG A 66 15.06 -1.89 -3.74
CA ARG A 66 14.22 -1.80 -4.92
C ARG A 66 12.79 -2.15 -4.53
N LEU A 67 11.89 -1.21 -4.75
CA LEU A 67 10.46 -1.40 -4.59
C LEU A 67 9.86 -1.55 -5.98
N ARG A 68 9.30 -2.73 -6.24
CA ARG A 68 8.48 -2.96 -7.44
C ARG A 68 7.03 -2.99 -7.00
N GLY A 69 6.19 -2.18 -7.63
CA GLY A 69 4.76 -2.11 -7.38
C GLY A 69 3.95 -2.64 -8.56
N GLY A 70 2.78 -3.20 -8.27
CA GLY A 70 1.82 -3.61 -9.28
C GLY A 70 1.58 -5.09 -9.47
N PHE A 71 0.65 -5.31 -10.40
CA PHE A 71 -0.12 -6.51 -10.50
C PHE A 71 0.70 -7.77 -10.87
N LEU A 72 1.85 -7.61 -11.56
CA LEU A 72 2.72 -8.70 -12.00
C LEU A 72 4.10 -8.68 -11.32
N ASN A 73 4.16 -8.13 -10.11
CA ASN A 73 5.37 -7.99 -9.29
C ASN A 73 6.08 -9.33 -9.00
N GLY A 74 6.94 -9.77 -9.91
CA GLY A 74 7.80 -10.96 -9.75
C GLY A 74 7.59 -12.05 -10.80
N ALA A 75 6.46 -12.04 -11.54
CA ALA A 75 6.22 -13.01 -12.62
C ALA A 75 7.07 -12.71 -13.88
N VAL A 76 7.58 -11.49 -14.01
CA VAL A 76 8.42 -11.04 -15.14
C VAL A 76 9.82 -11.69 -15.16
N LEU A 77 10.20 -12.47 -14.14
CA LEU A 77 11.45 -13.25 -14.16
C LEU A 77 11.34 -14.58 -14.91
N LEU A 78 10.13 -15.01 -15.25
CA LEU A 78 9.92 -16.11 -16.20
C LEU A 78 9.58 -15.49 -17.55
N GLN A 79 10.11 -16.03 -18.64
CA GLN A 79 9.77 -15.66 -20.02
C GLN A 79 8.26 -15.85 -20.28
N GLN A 80 7.41 -14.98 -19.76
CA GLN A 80 6.01 -14.93 -20.11
C GLN A 80 5.90 -14.10 -21.37
N ARG A 81 5.67 -14.78 -22.50
CA ARG A 81 5.20 -14.13 -23.72
C ARG A 81 3.80 -13.60 -23.45
N PHE A 82 3.70 -12.28 -23.25
CA PHE A 82 2.42 -11.60 -23.15
C PHE A 82 1.75 -11.57 -24.53
N TYR A 83 0.71 -12.37 -24.72
CA TYR A 83 -0.18 -12.26 -25.87
C TYR A 83 -1.30 -11.29 -25.50
N LEU A 84 -1.07 -10.00 -25.76
CA LEU A 84 -2.11 -8.99 -25.61
C LEU A 84 -3.12 -9.14 -26.75
N PRO A 85 -4.44 -9.10 -26.48
CA PRO A 85 -5.43 -9.01 -27.54
C PRO A 85 -5.24 -7.68 -28.29
N LEU A 86 -4.95 -7.78 -29.58
CA LEU A 86 -4.90 -6.63 -30.49
C LEU A 86 -6.32 -6.09 -30.67
N ALA A 87 -6.62 -4.94 -30.07
CA ALA A 87 -7.78 -4.16 -30.47
C ALA A 87 -7.44 -3.45 -31.79
N LEU A 88 -7.81 -4.06 -32.91
CA LEU A 88 -7.87 -3.34 -34.19
C LEU A 88 -9.10 -2.41 -34.16
N ARG A 89 -8.88 -1.16 -34.55
CA ARG A 89 -9.95 -0.22 -34.86
C ARG A 89 -10.26 -0.29 -36.34
#